data_AF-Q4V3M5-F1
#
_entry.id   AF-Q4V3M5-F1
#
_cell.length_a   1.000
_cell.length_b   1.000
_cell.length_c   1.000
_cell.angle_alpha   90.00
_cell.angle_beta   90.00
_cell.angle_gamma   90.00
#
_symmetry.space_group_name_H-M   'P 1'
#
loop_
_entity.id
_entity.type
_entity.pdbx_description
1 polymer ?
#
loop_
_entity_poly.entity_id
_entity_poly.type
_entity_poly.pdbx_seq_one_letter_code
_entity_poly.pdbx_strand_id
1 'polypeptide(L)'
;MKIAPMDCSYITLFIYIYFICFLAWEVHGDCQILQYMVEQSNGIFTYRDASGSIQLQRLETVPSGVTLLVYCSPSVFKETVCQDNGQFSVPLPMRCLSPMQPVTKHIRDGDCAGNLYAVGYTIDGKDLELYRTCFDCGQGRLVYSQSDVYYKTFFPKRPFVEFVADEMFSPQEAAAYMKSNIYFAFKCIYGDDQSYLQNANYLVINRGHMVASADFLFTDQMGSTFRYLNVVPQFKSINDGNWEKIERWVRSQIPKSSYFRVKSGGIGILTLPDTRGFLQSAFLAGSKIPGSRVDLQSGTGCHRQWAVRIPHLQ
;
A
#
# COMPACT_ATOMS: atom_id res chain seq x y z
N MET A 1 -76.15 19.73 -0.63
CA MET A 1 -74.75 19.25 -0.72
C MET A 1 -74.79 17.73 -0.63
N LYS A 2 -74.68 17.02 -1.77
CA LYS A 2 -74.72 15.55 -1.80
C LYS A 2 -73.28 15.04 -1.64
N ILE A 3 -73.02 14.32 -0.56
CA ILE A 3 -71.76 13.60 -0.35
C ILE A 3 -71.87 12.31 -1.17
N ALA A 4 -71.02 12.16 -2.18
CA ALA A 4 -70.93 10.93 -2.97
C ALA A 4 -70.35 9.80 -2.10
N PRO A 5 -70.82 8.54 -2.27
CA PRO A 5 -70.25 7.41 -1.53
C PRO A 5 -68.81 7.16 -2.01
N MET A 6 -67.86 7.10 -1.07
CA MET A 6 -66.49 6.66 -1.36
C MET A 6 -66.51 5.16 -1.68
N ASP A 7 -66.07 4.81 -2.88
CA ASP A 7 -65.97 3.45 -3.38
C ASP A 7 -65.00 2.61 -2.52
N CYS A 8 -65.48 1.46 -2.03
CA CYS A 8 -64.73 0.53 -1.16
C CYS A 8 -63.47 -0.04 -1.85
N SER A 9 -63.42 0.04 -3.19
CA SER A 9 -62.28 -0.36 -4.02
C SER A 9 -61.06 0.55 -3.87
N TYR A 10 -61.24 1.83 -3.52
CA TYR A 10 -60.11 2.75 -3.30
C TYR A 10 -59.39 2.46 -1.97
N ILE A 11 -60.12 2.07 -0.93
CA ILE A 11 -59.55 1.79 0.39
C ILE A 11 -58.70 0.51 0.35
N THR A 12 -59.15 -0.51 -0.38
CA THR A 12 -58.41 -1.76 -0.56
C THR A 12 -57.14 -1.57 -1.39
N LEU A 13 -57.17 -0.72 -2.43
CA LEU A 13 -55.99 -0.38 -3.24
C LEU A 13 -54.93 0.39 -2.41
N PHE A 14 -55.35 1.34 -1.58
CA PHE A 14 -54.45 2.09 -0.70
C PHE A 14 -53.80 1.21 0.36
N ILE A 15 -54.54 0.27 0.96
CA ILE A 15 -53.97 -0.70 1.91
C ILE A 15 -52.96 -1.62 1.22
N TYR A 16 -53.22 -2.08 0.00
CA TYR A 16 -52.30 -2.92 -0.77
C TYR A 16 -51.02 -2.16 -1.16
N ILE A 17 -51.12 -0.90 -1.59
CA ILE A 17 -49.97 -0.04 -1.90
C ILE A 17 -49.15 0.25 -0.62
N TYR A 18 -49.81 0.48 0.51
CA TYR A 18 -49.13 0.69 1.80
C TYR A 18 -48.43 -0.60 2.28
N PHE A 19 -49.04 -1.77 2.09
CA PHE A 19 -48.43 -3.07 2.42
C PHE A 19 -47.25 -3.42 1.49
N ILE A 20 -47.35 -3.09 0.19
CA ILE A 20 -46.25 -3.25 -0.77
C ILE A 20 -45.10 -2.28 -0.44
N CYS A 21 -45.39 -1.04 -0.04
CA CYS A 21 -44.36 -0.09 0.41
C CYS A 21 -43.70 -0.51 1.74
N PHE A 22 -44.42 -1.16 2.66
CA PHE A 22 -43.83 -1.71 3.89
C PHE A 22 -42.98 -2.96 3.65
N LEU A 23 -43.28 -3.75 2.62
CA LEU A 23 -42.50 -4.93 2.23
C LEU A 23 -41.28 -4.59 1.34
N ALA A 24 -41.15 -3.35 0.85
CA ALA A 24 -40.12 -2.95 -0.11
C ALA A 24 -39.04 -2.01 0.46
N TRP A 25 -38.94 -1.86 1.79
CA TRP A 25 -37.90 -1.06 2.43
C TRP A 25 -37.07 -1.86 3.45
N GLU A 26 -36.57 -3.02 3.03
CA GLU A 26 -35.28 -3.45 3.57
C GLU A 26 -34.22 -2.52 2.97
N VAL A 27 -33.93 -1.42 3.66
CA VAL A 27 -32.73 -0.63 3.38
C VAL A 27 -31.56 -1.53 3.73
N HIS A 28 -31.05 -2.27 2.74
CA HIS A 28 -29.86 -3.09 2.88
C HIS A 28 -28.70 -2.13 3.18
N GLY A 29 -28.27 -2.13 4.44
CA GLY A 29 -27.16 -1.31 4.90
C GLY A 29 -25.85 -2.04 4.61
N ASP A 30 -25.00 -1.46 3.78
CA ASP A 30 -23.62 -1.93 3.66
C ASP A 30 -22.87 -1.68 4.98
N CYS A 31 -22.04 -2.64 5.37
CA CYS A 31 -21.24 -2.54 6.57
C CYS A 31 -20.03 -1.65 6.33
N GLN A 32 -19.69 -0.83 7.32
CA GLN A 32 -18.51 0.02 7.29
C GLN A 32 -17.43 -0.55 8.23
N ILE A 33 -16.25 -0.80 7.69
CA ILE A 33 -15.05 -1.14 8.43
C ILE A 33 -14.46 0.16 8.98
N LEU A 34 -14.42 0.28 10.30
CA LEU A 34 -13.94 1.47 11.00
C LEU A 34 -12.46 1.36 11.34
N GLN A 35 -11.80 2.50 11.52
CA GLN A 35 -10.35 2.56 11.83
C GLN A 35 -9.95 1.67 13.01
N TYR A 36 -10.70 1.70 14.13
CA TYR A 36 -10.38 0.88 15.30
C TYR A 36 -10.50 -0.62 15.01
N MET A 37 -11.39 -1.04 14.10
CA MET A 37 -11.56 -2.44 13.70
C MET A 37 -10.32 -2.93 12.99
N VAL A 38 -9.74 -2.10 12.12
CA VAL A 38 -8.49 -2.38 11.42
C VAL A 38 -7.31 -2.41 12.39
N GLU A 39 -7.14 -1.35 13.19
CA GLU A 39 -5.97 -1.20 14.06
C GLU A 39 -5.88 -2.26 15.16
N GLN A 40 -7.01 -2.85 15.55
CA GLN A 40 -7.08 -3.87 16.60
C GLN A 40 -7.23 -5.30 16.06
N SER A 41 -7.32 -5.46 14.75
CA SER A 41 -7.28 -6.75 14.06
C SER A 41 -5.87 -7.05 13.54
N ASN A 42 -5.56 -8.32 13.33
CA ASN A 42 -4.27 -8.76 12.79
C ASN A 42 -4.38 -9.98 11.85
N GLY A 43 -5.59 -10.33 11.40
CA GLY A 43 -5.82 -11.34 10.38
C GLY A 43 -5.96 -10.73 8.98
N ILE A 44 -5.91 -11.58 7.94
CA ILE A 44 -5.99 -11.18 6.54
C ILE A 44 -7.45 -11.14 6.11
N PHE A 45 -7.97 -9.95 5.84
CA PHE A 45 -9.36 -9.77 5.43
C PHE A 45 -9.55 -10.12 3.95
N THR A 46 -10.46 -11.05 3.68
CA THR A 46 -10.77 -11.52 2.34
C THR A 46 -12.28 -11.72 2.18
N TYR A 47 -12.74 -11.89 0.94
CA TYR A 47 -14.11 -12.28 0.61
C TYR A 47 -14.08 -13.15 -0.65
N ARG A 48 -15.20 -13.81 -0.99
CA ARG A 48 -15.35 -14.48 -2.29
C ARG A 48 -16.16 -13.59 -3.23
N ASP A 49 -15.63 -13.35 -4.43
CA ASP A 49 -16.36 -12.64 -5.48
C ASP A 49 -17.49 -13.50 -6.07
N ALA A 50 -18.24 -12.94 -7.02
CA ALA A 50 -19.37 -13.63 -7.67
C ALA A 50 -18.96 -14.93 -8.40
N SER A 51 -17.68 -15.10 -8.74
CA SER A 51 -17.16 -16.34 -9.33
C SER A 51 -16.75 -17.39 -8.28
N GLY A 52 -16.90 -17.07 -6.98
CA GLY A 52 -16.43 -17.88 -5.86
C GLY A 52 -14.92 -17.74 -5.59
N SER A 53 -14.23 -16.88 -6.34
CA SER A 53 -12.79 -16.69 -6.20
C SER A 53 -12.49 -15.82 -4.98
N ILE A 54 -11.54 -16.26 -4.16
CA ILE A 54 -11.11 -15.49 -2.98
C ILE A 54 -10.38 -14.21 -3.42
N GLN A 55 -10.73 -13.08 -2.84
CA GLN A 55 -10.16 -11.76 -3.10
C GLN A 55 -9.77 -11.10 -1.78
N LEU A 56 -8.77 -10.22 -1.82
CA LEU A 56 -8.43 -9.38 -0.66
C LEU A 56 -9.52 -8.33 -0.48
N GLN A 57 -9.97 -8.13 0.77
CA GLN A 57 -10.73 -6.93 1.09
C GLN A 57 -9.79 -5.73 1.03
N ARG A 58 -10.15 -4.73 0.22
CA ARG A 58 -9.36 -3.50 0.01
C ARG A 58 -10.14 -2.22 0.32
N LEU A 59 -11.45 -2.33 0.53
CA LEU A 59 -12.37 -1.21 0.70
C LEU A 59 -12.87 -1.13 2.15
N GLU A 60 -13.26 0.08 2.55
CA GLU A 60 -13.89 0.33 3.86
C GLU A 60 -15.32 -0.24 3.92
N THR A 61 -15.98 -0.34 2.77
CA THR A 61 -17.36 -0.81 2.68
C THR A 61 -17.43 -2.29 2.28
N VAL A 62 -18.34 -3.01 2.93
CA VAL A 62 -18.65 -4.41 2.66
C VAL A 62 -20.13 -4.50 2.32
N PRO A 63 -20.50 -4.90 1.09
CA PRO A 63 -21.90 -4.98 0.70
C PRO A 63 -22.70 -5.92 1.60
N SER A 64 -23.97 -5.62 1.84
CA SER A 64 -24.85 -6.54 2.58
C SER A 64 -24.89 -7.93 1.89
N GLY A 65 -24.98 -8.98 2.71
CA GLY A 65 -24.89 -10.38 2.30
C GLY A 65 -23.46 -10.90 2.06
N VAL A 66 -22.45 -10.04 1.93
CA VAL A 66 -21.06 -10.47 1.72
C VAL A 66 -20.49 -11.06 3.00
N THR A 67 -19.87 -12.24 2.87
CA THR A 67 -19.11 -12.89 3.95
C THR A 67 -17.64 -12.50 3.84
N LEU A 68 -17.11 -11.92 4.91
CA LEU A 68 -15.68 -11.74 5.11
C LEU A 68 -15.08 -13.00 5.76
N LEU A 69 -13.96 -13.44 5.19
CA LEU A 69 -13.10 -14.49 5.73
C LEU A 69 -11.81 -13.82 6.24
N VAL A 70 -11.56 -13.89 7.54
CA VAL A 70 -10.40 -13.29 8.21
C VAL A 70 -9.40 -14.38 8.55
N TYR A 71 -8.39 -14.55 7.69
CA TYR A 71 -7.41 -15.63 7.81
C TYR A 71 -6.33 -15.32 8.86
N CYS A 72 -6.10 -16.28 9.75
CA CYS A 72 -4.98 -16.31 10.67
C CYS A 72 -3.83 -17.17 10.13
N SER A 73 -4.16 -18.27 9.45
CA SER A 73 -3.24 -19.12 8.69
C SER A 73 -3.97 -19.66 7.46
N PRO A 74 -3.29 -20.31 6.49
CA PRO A 74 -3.95 -20.86 5.31
C PRO A 74 -5.12 -21.82 5.60
N SER A 75 -5.17 -22.43 6.78
CA SER A 75 -6.23 -23.36 7.20
C SER A 75 -7.08 -22.88 8.37
N VAL A 76 -6.78 -21.72 8.96
CA VAL A 76 -7.49 -21.19 10.12
C VAL A 76 -7.95 -19.78 9.82
N PHE A 77 -9.27 -19.58 9.78
CA PHE A 77 -9.89 -18.28 9.57
C PHE A 77 -11.16 -18.13 10.42
N LYS A 78 -11.60 -16.89 10.58
CA LYS A 78 -12.88 -16.53 11.20
C LYS A 78 -13.78 -15.92 10.15
N GLU A 79 -15.08 -16.11 10.28
CA GLU A 79 -16.05 -15.56 9.34
C GLU A 79 -16.90 -14.49 10.00
N THR A 80 -17.32 -13.51 9.21
CA THR A 80 -18.39 -12.58 9.57
C THR A 80 -19.15 -12.17 8.33
N VAL A 81 -20.46 -12.01 8.46
CA VAL A 81 -21.35 -11.64 7.35
C VAL A 81 -21.79 -10.20 7.56
N CYS A 82 -21.77 -9.40 6.50
CA CYS A 82 -22.45 -8.12 6.53
C CYS A 82 -23.97 -8.33 6.46
N GLN A 83 -24.68 -8.02 7.53
CA GLN A 83 -26.12 -8.19 7.63
C GLN A 83 -26.85 -6.95 7.07
N ASP A 84 -28.12 -7.09 6.70
CA ASP A 84 -28.89 -6.03 6.05
C ASP A 84 -29.13 -4.81 6.95
N ASN A 85 -28.88 -4.93 8.25
CA ASN A 85 -28.91 -3.82 9.20
C ASN A 85 -27.60 -3.01 9.26
N GLY A 86 -26.63 -3.26 8.37
CA GLY A 86 -25.33 -2.59 8.36
C GLY A 86 -24.36 -3.05 9.44
N GLN A 87 -24.63 -4.19 10.09
CA GLN A 87 -23.78 -4.75 11.14
C GLN A 87 -23.14 -6.08 10.71
N PHE A 88 -21.95 -6.33 11.25
CA PHE A 88 -21.26 -7.60 11.09
C PHE A 88 -21.84 -8.64 12.06
N SER A 89 -22.19 -9.83 11.56
CA SER A 89 -22.75 -10.92 12.38
C SER A 89 -21.83 -11.35 13.53
N VAL A 90 -20.53 -11.33 13.27
CA VAL A 90 -19.49 -11.37 14.30
C VAL A 90 -18.77 -10.03 14.29
N PRO A 91 -18.77 -9.27 15.40
CA PRO A 91 -18.22 -7.92 15.43
C PRO A 91 -16.69 -7.94 15.26
N LEU A 92 -16.18 -6.94 14.55
CA LEU A 92 -14.76 -6.60 14.51
C LEU A 92 -14.40 -5.75 15.74
N PRO A 93 -13.14 -5.81 16.25
CA PRO A 93 -11.95 -6.42 15.65
C PRO A 93 -11.80 -7.93 15.86
N MET A 94 -11.05 -8.58 14.97
CA MET A 94 -10.69 -10.00 15.07
C MET A 94 -9.19 -10.20 15.23
N ARG A 95 -8.80 -10.92 16.29
CA ARG A 95 -7.41 -11.26 16.58
C ARG A 95 -7.08 -12.73 16.32
N CYS A 96 -5.89 -12.94 15.78
CA CYS A 96 -5.20 -14.17 15.51
C CYS A 96 -4.04 -14.32 16.50
N LEU A 97 -3.88 -15.53 17.06
CA LEU A 97 -2.76 -15.84 17.96
C LEU A 97 -1.42 -15.85 17.22
N SER A 98 -1.42 -16.44 16.02
CA SER A 98 -0.26 -16.47 15.13
C SER A 98 -0.73 -15.98 13.75
N PRO A 99 -0.57 -14.68 13.45
CA PRO A 99 -1.01 -14.12 12.17
C PRO A 99 -0.03 -14.50 11.06
N MET A 100 -0.55 -15.04 9.96
CA MET A 100 0.24 -15.37 8.78
C MET A 100 0.91 -14.12 8.20
N GLN A 101 2.11 -14.32 7.69
CA GLN A 101 2.91 -13.25 7.10
C GLN A 101 2.79 -13.27 5.57
N PRO A 102 2.90 -12.10 4.91
CA PRO A 102 2.97 -12.06 3.46
C PRO A 102 4.25 -12.74 2.97
N VAL A 103 4.17 -13.36 1.81
CA VAL A 103 5.27 -14.05 1.13
C VAL A 103 5.70 -13.26 -0.10
N THR A 104 6.98 -13.39 -0.45
CA THR A 104 7.57 -12.84 -1.66
C THR A 104 7.77 -13.98 -2.65
N LYS A 105 7.24 -13.86 -3.87
CA LYS A 105 7.32 -14.88 -4.93
C LYS A 105 7.91 -14.30 -6.19
N HIS A 106 8.88 -15.01 -6.79
CA HIS A 106 9.35 -14.69 -8.13
C HIS A 106 8.25 -14.96 -9.15
N ILE A 107 7.99 -13.99 -10.02
CA ILE A 107 6.98 -14.07 -11.09
C ILE A 107 7.60 -13.65 -12.43
N ARG A 108 6.95 -14.02 -13.54
CA ARG A 108 7.41 -13.68 -14.89
C ARG A 108 6.52 -12.62 -15.51
N ASP A 109 7.15 -11.61 -16.07
CA ASP A 109 6.54 -10.54 -16.87
C ASP A 109 7.60 -9.98 -17.84
N GLY A 110 7.20 -9.58 -19.04
CA GLY A 110 8.11 -9.09 -20.09
C GLY A 110 8.63 -7.67 -19.83
N ASP A 111 7.97 -6.91 -18.95
CA ASP A 111 8.25 -5.48 -18.74
C ASP A 111 9.32 -5.19 -17.68
N CYS A 112 9.82 -6.21 -16.98
CA CYS A 112 10.84 -6.04 -15.94
C CYS A 112 12.25 -6.30 -16.50
N ALA A 113 13.11 -5.29 -16.46
CA ALA A 113 14.52 -5.42 -16.85
C ALA A 113 15.38 -6.19 -15.82
N GLY A 114 14.83 -6.53 -14.65
CA GLY A 114 15.46 -7.33 -13.61
C GLY A 114 14.62 -8.57 -13.29
N ASN A 115 14.56 -8.93 -12.00
CA ASN A 115 13.67 -9.97 -11.50
C ASN A 115 12.37 -9.35 -10.98
N LEU A 116 11.23 -9.89 -11.39
CA LEU A 116 9.93 -9.44 -10.89
C LEU A 116 9.48 -10.31 -9.71
N TYR A 117 9.08 -9.65 -8.64
CA TYR A 117 8.57 -10.30 -7.43
C TYR A 117 7.17 -9.79 -7.10
N ALA A 118 6.26 -10.69 -6.75
CA ALA A 118 4.97 -10.37 -6.15
C ALA A 118 5.05 -10.55 -4.63
N VAL A 119 4.49 -9.60 -3.89
CA VAL A 119 4.33 -9.68 -2.43
C VAL A 119 2.86 -9.82 -2.12
N GLY A 120 2.49 -10.80 -1.31
CA GLY A 120 1.08 -11.07 -1.02
C GLY A 120 0.88 -12.29 -0.13
N TYR A 121 -0.27 -12.94 -0.25
CA TYR A 121 -0.61 -14.14 0.52
C TYR A 121 -0.92 -15.31 -0.41
N THR A 122 -0.70 -16.53 0.07
CA THR A 122 -1.19 -17.74 -0.60
C THR A 122 -2.27 -18.37 0.27
N ILE A 123 -3.49 -18.39 -0.24
CA ILE A 123 -4.69 -18.91 0.45
C ILE A 123 -5.46 -19.77 -0.54
N ASP A 124 -5.87 -20.98 -0.13
CA ASP A 124 -6.55 -21.97 -0.99
C ASP A 124 -5.81 -22.22 -2.32
N GLY A 125 -4.47 -22.21 -2.30
CA GLY A 125 -3.63 -22.37 -3.50
C GLY A 125 -3.64 -21.18 -4.47
N LYS A 126 -4.38 -20.10 -4.16
CA LYS A 126 -4.41 -18.85 -4.92
C LYS A 126 -3.44 -17.83 -4.34
N ASP A 127 -2.73 -17.15 -5.22
CA ASP A 127 -1.87 -16.02 -4.88
C ASP A 127 -2.65 -14.70 -4.90
N LEU A 128 -2.71 -14.07 -3.74
CA LEU A 128 -3.38 -12.80 -3.46
C LEU A 128 -2.33 -11.70 -3.38
N GLU A 129 -2.02 -11.10 -4.52
CA GLU A 129 -1.00 -10.07 -4.65
C GLU A 129 -1.42 -8.73 -4.00
N LEU A 130 -0.52 -8.15 -3.20
CA LEU A 130 -0.63 -6.80 -2.65
C LEU A 130 0.03 -5.76 -3.55
N TYR A 131 1.25 -6.06 -3.97
CA TYR A 131 2.05 -5.26 -4.90
C TYR A 131 3.11 -6.15 -5.55
N ARG A 132 3.75 -5.62 -6.61
CA ARG A 132 4.90 -6.24 -7.27
C ARG A 132 6.06 -5.28 -7.40
N THR A 133 7.27 -5.82 -7.46
CA THR A 133 8.50 -5.05 -7.58
C THR A 133 9.44 -5.68 -8.60
N CYS A 134 9.83 -4.87 -9.58
CA CYS A 134 10.94 -5.19 -10.47
C CYS A 134 12.26 -4.79 -9.80
N PHE A 135 13.12 -5.76 -9.57
CA PHE A 135 14.31 -5.63 -8.76
C PHE A 135 15.55 -6.15 -9.47
N ASP A 136 16.59 -5.34 -9.54
CA ASP A 136 17.90 -5.71 -10.03
C ASP A 136 18.73 -6.26 -8.86
N CYS A 137 18.75 -7.59 -8.72
CA CYS A 137 19.48 -8.29 -7.67
C CYS A 137 21.00 -8.09 -7.76
N GLY A 138 21.53 -7.87 -8.97
CA GLY A 138 22.96 -7.64 -9.19
C GLY A 138 23.42 -6.34 -8.53
N GLN A 139 22.62 -5.28 -8.65
CA GLN A 139 22.89 -3.97 -8.05
C GLN A 139 22.21 -3.75 -6.70
N GLY A 140 21.35 -4.65 -6.24
CA GLY A 140 20.50 -4.40 -5.06
C GLY A 140 19.60 -3.17 -5.27
N ARG A 141 19.08 -3.00 -6.50
CA ARG A 141 18.37 -1.79 -6.94
C ARG A 141 16.91 -2.10 -7.27
N LEU A 142 16.00 -1.36 -6.64
CA LEU A 142 14.59 -1.31 -7.02
C LEU A 142 14.45 -0.52 -8.33
N VAL A 143 13.95 -1.17 -9.38
CA VAL A 143 13.65 -0.52 -10.67
C VAL A 143 12.29 0.15 -10.62
N TYR A 144 11.26 -0.59 -10.21
CA TYR A 144 9.97 -0.04 -9.84
C TYR A 144 9.24 -0.95 -8.85
N SER A 145 8.34 -0.39 -8.05
CA SER A 145 7.24 -1.10 -7.40
C SER A 145 5.91 -0.61 -7.96
N GLN A 146 4.90 -1.48 -7.94
CA GLN A 146 3.56 -1.19 -8.44
C GLN A 146 2.50 -1.78 -7.52
N SER A 147 1.50 -0.99 -7.16
CA SER A 147 0.34 -1.42 -6.37
C SER A 147 -0.95 -0.77 -6.89
N ASP A 148 -2.08 -1.37 -6.52
CA ASP A 148 -3.40 -0.77 -6.70
C ASP A 148 -3.78 -0.03 -5.40
N VAL A 149 -4.05 1.27 -5.50
CA VAL A 149 -4.37 2.15 -4.37
C VAL A 149 -5.84 2.54 -4.43
N TYR A 150 -6.55 2.30 -3.34
CA TYR A 150 -7.99 2.46 -3.22
C TYR A 150 -8.35 3.70 -2.41
N TYR A 151 -9.53 4.27 -2.68
CA TYR A 151 -10.07 5.35 -1.87
C TYR A 151 -10.32 4.89 -0.44
N LYS A 152 -10.03 5.77 0.52
CA LYS A 152 -10.33 5.58 1.95
C LYS A 152 -10.53 6.91 2.66
N THR A 153 -11.38 6.91 3.66
CA THR A 153 -11.74 8.05 4.50
C THR A 153 -10.86 8.17 5.74
N PHE A 154 -10.16 7.10 6.13
CA PHE A 154 -9.22 7.11 7.25
C PHE A 154 -7.87 6.47 6.92
N PHE A 155 -6.87 6.77 7.76
CA PHE A 155 -5.52 6.25 7.65
C PHE A 155 -5.14 5.57 8.98
N PRO A 156 -5.15 4.22 9.05
CA PRO A 156 -4.78 3.51 10.26
C PRO A 156 -3.37 3.87 10.71
N LYS A 157 -3.13 3.75 12.01
CA LYS A 157 -1.79 3.87 12.59
C LYS A 157 -0.85 2.88 11.93
N ARG A 158 0.30 3.39 11.47
CA ARG A 158 1.38 2.58 10.89
C ARG A 158 1.76 1.44 11.85
N PRO A 159 1.78 0.17 11.40
CA PRO A 159 2.17 -0.94 12.24
C PRO A 159 3.66 -0.86 12.60
N PHE A 160 4.00 -1.34 13.79
CA PHE A 160 5.40 -1.49 14.21
C PHE A 160 5.90 -2.86 13.76
N VAL A 161 6.58 -2.89 12.61
CA VAL A 161 7.18 -4.10 12.03
C VAL A 161 8.61 -3.83 11.61
N GLU A 162 9.43 -4.86 11.70
CA GLU A 162 10.81 -4.82 11.20
C GLU A 162 10.85 -4.95 9.69
N PHE A 163 11.89 -4.36 9.08
CA PHE A 163 12.16 -4.59 7.68
C PHE A 163 12.71 -5.98 7.45
N VAL A 164 12.10 -6.73 6.53
CA VAL A 164 12.63 -8.03 6.12
C VAL A 164 13.41 -7.91 4.82
N ALA A 165 14.50 -8.68 4.74
CA ALA A 165 15.38 -8.74 3.57
C ALA A 165 14.86 -9.66 2.47
N ASP A 166 13.94 -10.57 2.81
CA ASP A 166 13.55 -11.71 1.98
C ASP A 166 14.81 -12.43 1.46
N GLU A 167 14.84 -12.80 0.18
CA GLU A 167 16.03 -13.34 -0.50
C GLU A 167 16.87 -12.24 -1.18
N MET A 168 16.49 -10.96 -1.05
CA MET A 168 17.05 -9.87 -1.84
C MET A 168 18.33 -9.28 -1.25
N PHE A 169 18.52 -9.38 0.06
CA PHE A 169 19.65 -8.79 0.77
C PHE A 169 20.22 -9.80 1.78
N SER A 170 21.54 -9.93 1.80
CA SER A 170 22.25 -10.51 2.94
C SER A 170 22.13 -9.60 4.18
N PRO A 171 22.36 -10.12 5.39
CA PRO A 171 22.42 -9.30 6.60
C PRO A 171 23.39 -8.11 6.49
N GLN A 172 24.51 -8.30 5.79
CA GLN A 172 25.52 -7.26 5.55
C GLN A 172 25.00 -6.17 4.60
N GLU A 173 24.31 -6.54 3.51
CA GLU A 173 23.71 -5.59 2.59
C GLU A 173 22.53 -4.84 3.24
N ALA A 174 21.73 -5.52 4.07
CA ALA A 174 20.68 -4.86 4.85
C ALA A 174 21.28 -3.86 5.87
N ALA A 175 22.41 -4.21 6.50
CA ALA A 175 23.13 -3.32 7.41
C ALA A 175 23.67 -2.07 6.72
N ALA A 176 23.80 -2.03 5.39
CA ALA A 176 24.21 -0.84 4.66
C ALA A 176 23.27 0.37 4.87
N TYR A 177 22.02 0.11 5.27
CA TYR A 177 21.05 1.16 5.63
C TYR A 177 21.20 1.69 7.08
N MET A 178 22.15 1.19 7.86
CA MET A 178 22.45 1.72 9.19
C MET A 178 23.16 3.07 9.08
N LYS A 179 22.84 4.02 9.97
CA LYS A 179 23.35 5.41 9.94
C LYS A 179 24.88 5.48 9.88
N SER A 180 25.55 4.65 10.69
CA SER A 180 27.00 4.55 10.73
C SER A 180 27.58 4.04 9.41
N ASN A 181 26.97 3.01 8.83
CA ASN A 181 27.44 2.40 7.59
C ASN A 181 27.24 3.35 6.39
N ILE A 182 26.12 4.07 6.35
CA ILE A 182 25.88 5.14 5.38
C ILE A 182 26.97 6.21 5.48
N TYR A 183 27.28 6.65 6.71
CA TYR A 183 28.33 7.65 6.95
C TYR A 183 29.70 7.17 6.45
N PHE A 184 30.11 5.94 6.78
CA PHE A 184 31.39 5.40 6.33
C PHE A 184 31.43 5.14 4.82
N ALA A 185 30.32 4.74 4.20
CA ALA A 185 30.22 4.63 2.75
C ALA A 185 30.45 6.00 2.09
N PHE A 186 29.84 7.07 2.62
CA PHE A 186 30.06 8.42 2.11
C PHE A 186 31.49 8.92 2.33
N LYS A 187 32.13 8.64 3.47
CA LYS A 187 33.56 8.96 3.66
C LYS A 187 34.43 8.24 2.62
N CYS A 188 34.14 6.97 2.35
CA CYS A 188 34.88 6.17 1.38
C CYS A 188 34.74 6.72 -0.05
N ILE A 189 33.53 7.16 -0.45
CA ILE A 189 33.25 7.65 -1.80
C ILE A 189 33.71 9.11 -1.99
N TYR A 190 33.40 9.98 -1.03
CA TYR A 190 33.53 11.44 -1.19
C TYR A 190 34.71 12.03 -0.44
N GLY A 191 35.44 11.25 0.37
CA GLY A 191 36.57 11.69 1.17
C GLY A 191 36.21 11.96 2.63
N ASP A 192 37.24 12.04 3.47
CA ASP A 192 37.06 12.12 4.92
C ASP A 192 36.34 13.39 5.39
N ASP A 193 36.51 14.49 4.65
CA ASP A 193 35.96 15.82 4.92
C ASP A 193 34.64 16.09 4.15
N GLN A 194 33.94 15.04 3.71
CA GLN A 194 32.66 15.20 3.01
C GLN A 194 31.63 16.01 3.84
N SER A 195 30.88 16.89 3.19
CA SER A 195 29.95 17.82 3.86
C SER A 195 28.48 17.36 3.85
N TYR A 196 28.18 16.22 3.24
CA TYR A 196 26.83 15.71 3.07
C TYR A 196 26.25 15.13 4.36
N LEU A 197 27.08 14.46 5.17
CA LEU A 197 26.72 13.79 6.40
C LEU A 197 27.57 14.31 7.56
N GLN A 198 26.94 14.96 8.55
CA GLN A 198 27.67 15.60 9.65
C GLN A 198 28.41 14.60 10.55
N ASN A 199 27.81 13.45 10.87
CA ASN A 199 28.45 12.35 11.61
C ASN A 199 27.63 11.06 11.51
N ALA A 200 28.21 9.97 12.02
CA ALA A 200 27.66 8.60 11.99
C ALA A 200 26.32 8.40 12.73
N ASN A 201 25.91 9.34 13.59
CA ASN A 201 24.69 9.20 14.41
C ASN A 201 23.46 9.88 13.79
N TYR A 202 23.66 10.75 12.79
CA TYR A 202 22.55 11.47 12.15
C TYR A 202 21.87 10.61 11.10
N LEU A 203 20.53 10.51 11.20
CA LEU A 203 19.72 9.85 10.19
C LEU A 203 19.50 10.81 9.02
N VAL A 204 20.30 10.66 7.98
CA VAL A 204 20.20 11.50 6.78
C VAL A 204 19.58 10.76 5.60
N ILE A 205 19.71 9.43 5.54
CA ILE A 205 19.13 8.59 4.49
C ILE A 205 18.18 7.59 5.14
N ASN A 206 16.92 7.58 4.66
CA ASN A 206 15.87 6.66 5.04
C ASN A 206 15.78 5.48 4.06
N ARG A 207 15.14 4.41 4.51
CA ARG A 207 14.54 3.37 3.67
C ARG A 207 13.24 3.92 3.07
N GLY A 208 13.34 4.68 1.98
CA GLY A 208 12.22 5.34 1.34
C GLY A 208 11.36 4.34 0.59
N HIS A 209 10.09 4.21 0.98
CA HIS A 209 9.16 3.24 0.38
C HIS A 209 8.74 3.67 -1.01
N MET A 210 8.70 2.73 -1.96
CA MET A 210 8.13 2.99 -3.29
C MET A 210 6.63 2.67 -3.33
N VAL A 211 6.21 1.58 -2.70
CA VAL A 211 4.81 1.36 -2.33
C VAL A 211 4.64 1.78 -0.87
N ALA A 212 3.87 2.85 -0.62
CA ALA A 212 3.74 3.41 0.72
C ALA A 212 2.87 2.52 1.60
N SER A 213 3.24 2.34 2.88
CA SER A 213 2.37 1.63 3.83
C SER A 213 1.00 2.30 3.96
N ALA A 214 0.97 3.64 3.88
CA ALA A 214 -0.25 4.44 3.94
C ALA A 214 -1.17 4.28 2.72
N ASP A 215 -0.81 3.51 1.70
CA ASP A 215 -1.69 3.17 0.58
C ASP A 215 -2.69 2.06 0.96
N PHE A 216 -2.32 1.16 1.88
CA PHE A 216 -3.16 0.03 2.27
C PHE A 216 -4.15 0.35 3.39
N LEU A 217 -5.29 -0.34 3.37
CA LEU A 217 -6.34 -0.18 4.38
C LEU A 217 -6.05 -1.02 5.63
N PHE A 218 -5.57 -2.25 5.51
CA PHE A 218 -5.41 -3.17 6.65
C PHE A 218 -3.96 -3.24 7.15
N THR A 219 -3.77 -3.40 8.47
CA THR A 219 -2.45 -3.35 9.12
C THR A 219 -1.49 -4.44 8.65
N ASP A 220 -1.99 -5.63 8.29
CA ASP A 220 -1.22 -6.71 7.68
C ASP A 220 -0.67 -6.28 6.30
N GLN A 221 -1.53 -5.67 5.48
CA GLN A 221 -1.19 -5.18 4.16
C GLN A 221 -0.21 -4.01 4.25
N MET A 222 -0.40 -3.10 5.22
CA MET A 222 0.56 -2.03 5.52
C MET A 222 1.93 -2.59 5.93
N GLY A 223 1.95 -3.62 6.77
CA GLY A 223 3.18 -4.29 7.19
C GLY A 223 3.91 -4.97 6.03
N SER A 224 3.18 -5.38 4.99
CA SER A 224 3.76 -6.01 3.80
C SER A 224 4.75 -5.12 3.04
N THR A 225 4.70 -3.80 3.21
CA THR A 225 5.54 -2.85 2.46
C THR A 225 6.92 -2.65 3.06
N PHE A 226 7.16 -3.15 4.29
CA PHE A 226 8.44 -3.05 5.01
C PHE A 226 9.40 -4.14 4.56
N ARG A 227 9.78 -4.10 3.28
CA ARG A 227 10.71 -5.03 2.65
C ARG A 227 11.83 -4.26 1.99
N TYR A 228 13.07 -4.75 2.08
CA TYR A 228 14.19 -4.11 1.39
C TYR A 228 14.01 -4.07 -0.14
N LEU A 229 13.24 -5.01 -0.69
CA LEU A 229 12.86 -5.01 -2.11
C LEU A 229 11.96 -3.84 -2.50
N ASN A 230 11.27 -3.19 -1.55
CA ASN A 230 10.33 -2.10 -1.78
C ASN A 230 10.88 -0.72 -1.35
N VAL A 231 12.20 -0.61 -1.14
CA VAL A 231 12.80 0.67 -0.74
C VAL A 231 13.98 1.09 -1.59
N VAL A 232 14.19 2.40 -1.63
CA VAL A 232 15.42 3.02 -2.14
C VAL A 232 16.09 3.85 -1.04
N PRO A 233 17.42 4.02 -1.07
CA PRO A 233 18.08 5.03 -0.25
C PRO A 233 17.57 6.41 -0.64
N GLN A 234 16.93 7.10 0.29
CA GLN A 234 16.36 8.42 0.05
C GLN A 234 16.76 9.39 1.16
N PHE A 235 17.22 10.59 0.80
CA PHE A 235 17.46 11.64 1.79
C PHE A 235 16.20 11.90 2.61
N LYS A 236 16.36 11.96 3.94
CA LYS A 236 15.27 12.15 4.89
C LYS A 236 14.44 13.40 4.58
N SER A 237 15.10 14.49 4.18
CA SER A 237 14.45 15.75 3.77
C SER A 237 13.53 15.58 2.55
N ILE A 238 13.84 14.64 1.66
CA ILE A 238 13.02 14.33 0.48
C ILE A 238 11.89 13.37 0.88
N ASN A 239 12.23 12.29 1.59
CA ASN A 239 11.30 11.27 2.06
C ASN A 239 10.16 11.88 2.90
N ASP A 240 10.52 12.65 3.93
CA ASP A 240 9.55 13.24 4.86
C ASP A 240 8.98 14.56 4.34
N GLY A 241 9.49 15.06 3.22
CA GLY A 241 9.13 16.34 2.64
C GLY A 241 8.32 16.18 1.37
N ASN A 242 8.95 16.40 0.22
CA ASN A 242 8.24 16.45 -1.06
C ASN A 242 7.66 15.10 -1.48
N TRP A 243 8.33 13.99 -1.14
CA TRP A 243 7.83 12.66 -1.50
C TRP A 243 6.52 12.33 -0.78
N GLU A 244 6.45 12.54 0.54
CA GLU A 244 5.21 12.36 1.31
C GLU A 244 4.05 13.23 0.79
N LYS A 245 4.34 14.48 0.39
CA LYS A 245 3.33 15.36 -0.20
C LYS A 245 2.76 14.80 -1.51
N ILE A 246 3.61 14.21 -2.36
CA ILE A 246 3.19 13.58 -3.61
C ILE A 246 2.33 12.35 -3.32
N GLU A 247 2.78 11.47 -2.41
CA GLU A 247 2.00 10.29 -2.00
C GLU A 247 0.61 10.71 -1.49
N ARG A 248 0.54 11.78 -0.68
CA ARG A 248 -0.72 12.33 -0.18
C ARG A 248 -1.59 12.91 -1.28
N TRP A 249 -0.99 13.63 -2.23
CA TRP A 249 -1.71 14.19 -3.37
C TRP A 249 -2.29 13.09 -4.25
N VAL A 250 -1.51 12.07 -4.62
CA VAL A 250 -2.01 10.93 -5.42
C VAL A 250 -3.20 10.27 -4.72
N ARG A 251 -3.09 10.01 -3.41
CA ARG A 251 -4.19 9.43 -2.62
C ARG A 251 -5.46 10.28 -2.63
N SER A 252 -5.34 11.62 -2.65
CA SER A 252 -6.52 12.51 -2.67
C SER A 252 -7.23 12.56 -4.03
N GLN A 253 -6.60 12.06 -5.09
CA GLN A 253 -7.18 12.00 -6.43
C GLN A 253 -7.95 10.69 -6.71
N ILE A 254 -7.86 9.70 -5.82
CA ILE A 254 -8.47 8.37 -6.06
C ILE A 254 -9.99 8.47 -5.92
N PRO A 255 -10.78 8.06 -6.93
CA PRO A 255 -12.23 8.11 -6.85
C PRO A 255 -12.78 7.01 -5.95
N LYS A 256 -13.92 7.26 -5.29
CA LYS A 256 -14.61 6.27 -4.43
C LYS A 256 -14.97 4.97 -5.14
N SER A 257 -15.22 5.03 -6.45
CA SER A 257 -15.73 3.92 -7.27
C SER A 257 -14.62 3.11 -7.96
N SER A 258 -13.34 3.46 -7.79
CA SER A 258 -12.25 2.79 -8.48
C SER A 258 -10.94 2.86 -7.69
N TYR A 259 -9.84 2.50 -8.32
CA TYR A 259 -8.50 2.52 -7.78
C TYR A 259 -7.52 3.06 -8.82
N PHE A 260 -6.37 3.55 -8.35
CA PHE A 260 -5.26 3.87 -9.23
C PHE A 260 -4.20 2.79 -9.15
N ARG A 261 -3.72 2.35 -10.31
CA ARG A 261 -2.50 1.55 -10.41
C ARG A 261 -1.30 2.49 -10.40
N VAL A 262 -0.61 2.55 -9.27
CA VAL A 262 0.51 3.45 -9.04
C VAL A 262 1.81 2.68 -9.24
N LYS A 263 2.71 3.24 -10.06
CA LYS A 263 4.04 2.69 -10.33
C LYS A 263 5.09 3.75 -9.98
N SER A 264 6.02 3.40 -9.11
CA SER A 264 7.03 4.30 -8.54
C SER A 264 8.39 3.59 -8.48
N GLY A 265 9.48 4.35 -8.58
CA GLY A 265 10.82 3.77 -8.57
C GLY A 265 11.90 4.85 -8.55
N GLY A 266 13.13 4.42 -8.32
CA GLY A 266 14.29 5.30 -8.40
C GLY A 266 14.69 5.59 -9.85
N ILE A 267 15.01 6.85 -10.16
CA ILE A 267 15.53 7.26 -11.46
C ILE A 267 17.04 7.48 -11.32
N GLY A 268 17.83 6.89 -12.20
CA GLY A 268 19.28 7.09 -12.25
C GLY A 268 20.01 6.75 -10.95
N ILE A 269 21.27 7.18 -10.88
CA ILE A 269 22.11 7.07 -9.69
C ILE A 269 22.52 8.48 -9.29
N LEU A 270 22.38 8.80 -8.00
CA LEU A 270 22.81 10.06 -7.42
C LEU A 270 24.32 10.23 -7.64
N THR A 271 24.72 11.40 -8.14
CA THR A 271 26.13 11.75 -8.35
C THR A 271 26.43 13.04 -7.61
N LEU A 272 27.47 13.04 -6.78
CA LEU A 272 27.88 14.18 -5.97
C LEU A 272 29.40 14.41 -6.10
N PRO A 273 29.90 15.65 -6.00
CA PRO A 273 31.34 15.89 -6.01
C PRO A 273 32.02 15.33 -4.74
N ASP A 274 33.19 14.71 -4.90
CA ASP A 274 34.10 14.40 -3.79
C ASP A 274 34.80 15.68 -3.28
N THR A 275 35.61 15.55 -2.24
CA THR A 275 36.38 16.68 -1.68
C THR A 275 37.38 17.31 -2.65
N ARG A 276 37.68 16.66 -3.78
CA ARG A 276 38.52 17.18 -4.87
C ARG A 276 37.70 17.75 -6.03
N GLY A 277 36.36 17.74 -5.92
CA GLY A 277 35.44 18.25 -6.93
C GLY A 277 35.08 17.25 -8.03
N PHE A 278 35.53 15.99 -7.96
CA PHE A 278 35.18 14.97 -8.96
C PHE A 278 33.84 14.33 -8.66
N LEU A 279 32.96 14.24 -9.66
CA LEU A 279 31.65 13.60 -9.51
C LEU A 279 31.80 12.10 -9.28
N GLN A 280 31.25 11.61 -8.16
CA GLN A 280 31.22 10.20 -7.77
C GLN A 280 29.78 9.73 -7.60
N SER A 281 29.51 8.48 -7.95
CA SER A 281 28.19 7.86 -7.79
C SER A 281 27.98 7.38 -6.35
N ALA A 282 26.79 7.63 -5.81
CA ALA A 282 26.43 7.24 -4.46
C ALA A 282 25.98 5.78 -4.39
N PHE A 283 26.65 4.98 -3.55
CA PHE A 283 26.27 3.61 -3.22
C PHE A 283 26.35 3.41 -1.70
N LEU A 284 25.46 2.60 -1.14
CA LEU A 284 25.53 2.26 0.29
C LEU A 284 26.42 1.05 0.58
N ALA A 285 26.66 0.17 -0.40
CA ALA A 285 27.46 -1.04 -0.21
C ALA A 285 28.31 -1.36 -1.45
N GLY A 286 29.56 -0.89 -1.48
CA GLY A 286 30.46 -1.11 -2.63
C GLY A 286 29.85 -0.50 -3.90
N SER A 287 29.56 -1.34 -4.91
CA SER A 287 28.84 -0.95 -6.13
C SER A 287 27.35 -1.31 -6.13
N LYS A 288 26.82 -1.73 -4.96
CA LYS A 288 25.41 -2.08 -4.76
C LYS A 288 24.68 -1.00 -3.96
N ILE A 289 23.35 -1.05 -4.04
CA ILE A 289 22.42 -0.19 -3.33
C ILE A 289 22.64 1.27 -3.72
N PRO A 290 22.38 1.63 -5.00
CA PRO A 290 22.59 2.98 -5.47
C PRO A 290 21.65 3.97 -4.79
N GLY A 291 22.18 5.14 -4.45
CA GLY A 291 21.34 6.29 -4.10
C GLY A 291 20.54 6.72 -5.32
N SER A 292 19.22 6.87 -5.19
CA SER A 292 18.38 7.29 -6.31
C SER A 292 18.61 8.77 -6.62
N ARG A 293 18.71 9.11 -7.91
CA ARG A 293 18.79 10.51 -8.35
C ARG A 293 17.41 11.14 -8.20
N VAL A 294 17.38 12.35 -7.66
CA VAL A 294 16.19 13.22 -7.67
C VAL A 294 16.55 14.39 -8.56
N ASP A 295 15.94 14.42 -9.74
CA ASP A 295 16.50 15.12 -10.90
C ASP A 295 16.26 16.64 -10.92
N LEU A 296 16.42 17.43 -9.84
CA LEU A 296 16.09 18.88 -9.77
C LEU A 296 16.67 19.74 -10.92
N GLN A 297 16.05 19.71 -12.10
CA GLN A 297 16.29 20.65 -13.18
C GLN A 297 15.50 21.93 -12.88
N SER A 298 16.19 22.91 -12.30
CA SER A 298 15.77 24.30 -12.35
C SER A 298 16.11 24.87 -13.73
N GLY A 299 15.18 24.74 -14.67
CA GLY A 299 15.11 25.58 -15.87
C GLY A 299 13.98 26.57 -15.67
N THR A 300 14.23 27.85 -15.87
CA THR A 300 13.25 28.93 -15.82
C THR A 300 12.03 28.60 -16.69
N GLY A 301 10.92 28.18 -16.07
CA GLY A 301 9.65 27.94 -16.75
C GLY A 301 8.81 26.86 -16.06
N CYS A 302 7.76 27.29 -15.35
CA CYS A 302 6.64 26.49 -14.82
C CYS A 302 6.95 25.09 -14.24
N HIS A 303 7.02 25.04 -12.91
CA HIS A 303 7.18 23.84 -12.08
C HIS A 303 6.23 22.68 -12.44
N ARG A 304 6.78 21.58 -12.97
CA ARG A 304 6.30 20.21 -12.72
C ARG A 304 7.54 19.31 -12.59
N GLN A 305 7.64 18.61 -11.47
CA GLN A 305 8.85 17.92 -11.06
C GLN A 305 8.52 16.50 -10.54
N TRP A 306 9.39 15.57 -10.96
CA TRP A 306 9.59 14.18 -10.49
C TRP A 306 8.59 13.12 -10.95
N ALA A 307 9.13 12.05 -11.56
CA ALA A 307 8.37 11.07 -12.33
C ALA A 307 7.61 10.09 -11.41
N VAL A 308 6.32 10.37 -11.23
CA VAL A 308 5.31 9.32 -11.11
C VAL A 308 4.78 9.10 -12.52
N ARG A 309 5.05 7.95 -13.14
CA ARG A 309 4.34 7.58 -14.38
C ARG A 309 2.99 7.01 -13.96
N ILE A 310 1.96 7.85 -13.87
CA ILE A 310 0.56 7.42 -13.71
C ILE A 310 0.03 7.09 -15.11
N PRO A 311 -0.19 5.81 -15.48
CA PRO A 311 -0.49 5.45 -16.86
C PRO A 311 -1.86 5.92 -17.39
N HIS A 312 -2.74 6.49 -16.55
CA HIS A 312 -4.15 6.73 -16.90
C HIS A 312 -4.75 8.06 -16.42
N LEU A 313 -3.97 9.14 -16.32
CA LEU A 313 -4.54 10.49 -16.22
C LEU A 313 -4.44 11.17 -17.60
N GLN A 314 -5.51 11.02 -18.38
CA GLN A 314 -5.87 11.95 -19.45
C GLN A 314 -6.81 13.01 -18.88
#